data_AF-A0A9D6UPL6-F1
#
_entry.id   AF-A0A9D6UPL6-F1
#
_cell.length_a   1.000
_cell.length_b   1.000
_cell.length_c   1.000
_cell.angle_alpha   90.00
_cell.angle_beta   90.00
_cell.angle_gamma   90.00
#
_symmetry.space_group_name_H-M   'P 1'
#
loop_
_entity.id
_entity.type
_entity.pdbx_description
1 polymer ?
#
loop_
_entity_poly.entity_id
_entity_poly.type
_entity_poly.pdbx_seq_one_letter_code
_entity_poly.pdbx_strand_id
1 'polypeptide(L)' 'MIGVVDEVLGQWIALAGAVVLDPPRLLAAFALFRIFDIVKPWPVRRLEALPGGAGIVVDDLAAGAYAALVLYLSRFVVQF' A
#
# COMPACT_ATOMS: atom_id res chain seq x y z
N MET A 1 18.55 -4.90 -4.35
CA MET A 1 17.86 -5.98 -3.61
C MET A 1 16.92 -5.45 -2.54
N ILE A 2 17.22 -4.29 -1.92
CA ILE A 2 16.36 -3.66 -0.88
C ILE A 2 14.94 -3.36 -1.43
N GLY A 3 14.81 -2.68 -2.58
CA GLY A 3 13.49 -2.32 -3.11
C GLY A 3 12.52 -3.47 -3.46
N VAL A 4 13.01 -4.68 -3.76
CA VAL A 4 12.10 -5.81 -4.03
C VAL A 4 11.43 -6.30 -2.74
N VAL A 5 12.16 -6.27 -1.62
CA VAL A 5 11.62 -6.65 -0.31
C VAL A 5 10.58 -5.62 0.12
N ASP A 6 10.82 -4.35 -0.16
CA ASP A 6 9.94 -3.24 0.20
C ASP A 6 8.61 -3.30 -0.56
N GLU A 7 8.63 -3.57 -1.87
CA GLU A 7 7.44 -3.82 -2.68
C GLU A 7 6.61 -5.01 -2.15
N VAL A 8 7.28 -6.10 -1.75
CA VAL A 8 6.60 -7.29 -1.21
C VAL A 8 5.97 -6.99 0.15
N LEU A 9 6.67 -6.24 1.01
CA LEU A 9 6.14 -5.82 2.32
C LEU A 9 4.95 -4.87 2.18
N GLY A 10 5.04 -3.88 1.29
CA GLY A 10 3.94 -2.96 0.99
C GLY A 10 2.71 -3.70 0.46
N GLN A 11 2.92 -4.68 -0.41
CA GLN A 11 1.85 -5.53 -0.95
C GLN A 11 1.19 -6.39 0.14
N TRP A 12 1.95 -6.91 1.10
CA TRP A 12 1.40 -7.66 2.24
C TRP A 12 0.55 -6.76 3.14
N ILE A 13 0.97 -5.51 3.35
CA ILE A 13 0.18 -4.53 4.11
C ILE A 13 -1.13 -4.22 3.36
N ALA A 14 -1.07 -3.99 2.05
CA ALA A 14 -2.27 -3.76 1.24
C ALA A 14 -3.27 -4.91 1.37
N LEU A 15 -2.79 -6.16 1.33
CA LEU A 15 -3.59 -7.37 1.53
C LEU A 15 -4.14 -7.50 2.94
N ALA A 16 -3.44 -7.01 3.96
CA ALA A 16 -3.96 -7.03 5.34
C ALA A 16 -5.23 -6.18 5.51
N GLY A 17 -5.49 -5.22 4.62
CA GLY A 17 -6.75 -4.47 4.55
C GLY A 17 -7.92 -5.28 3.97
N ALA A 18 -7.65 -6.38 3.26
CA ALA A 18 -8.67 -7.26 2.72
C ALA A 18 -9.11 -8.27 3.80
N VAL A 19 -10.38 -8.15 4.24
CA VAL A 19 -10.96 -9.06 5.24
C VAL A 19 -11.20 -10.47 4.68
N VAL A 20 -11.45 -10.57 3.38
CA VAL A 20 -11.64 -11.83 2.64
C VAL A 20 -10.69 -11.81 1.44
N LEU A 21 -9.99 -12.92 1.21
CA LEU A 21 -9.04 -13.09 0.11
C LEU A 21 -9.73 -13.75 -1.09
N ASP A 22 -10.61 -13.00 -1.74
CA ASP A 22 -11.23 -13.37 -3.01
C ASP A 22 -10.51 -12.70 -4.19
N PRO A 23 -10.56 -13.29 -5.40
CA PRO A 23 -9.86 -12.76 -6.57
C PRO A 23 -10.10 -11.26 -6.85
N PRO A 24 -11.32 -10.70 -6.72
CA PRO A 24 -11.55 -9.26 -6.88
C PRO A 24 -10.78 -8.40 -5.88
N ARG A 25 -10.76 -8.77 -4.59
CA ARG A 25 -10.09 -8.01 -3.53
C ARG A 25 -8.57 -8.14 -3.61
N LEU A 26 -8.06 -9.30 -4.04
CA LEU A 26 -6.64 -9.49 -4.35
C LEU A 26 -6.19 -8.57 -5.50
N LEU A 27 -6.98 -8.51 -6.57
CA LEU A 27 -6.69 -7.65 -7.71
C LEU A 27 -6.79 -6.17 -7.33
N ALA A 28 -7.79 -5.81 -6.52
CA ALA A 28 -7.96 -4.46 -5.99
C ALA A 28 -6.78 -4.07 -5.07
N ALA A 29 -6.29 -4.95 -4.21
CA ALA A 29 -5.14 -4.71 -3.35
C ALA A 29 -3.88 -4.40 -4.16
N PHE A 30 -3.62 -5.22 -5.18
CA PHE A 30 -2.50 -5.02 -6.10
C PHE A 30 -2.63 -3.71 -6.89
N ALA A 31 -3.80 -3.43 -7.45
CA ALA A 31 -4.04 -2.21 -8.21
C ALA A 31 -3.90 -0.96 -7.33
N LEU A 32 -4.52 -0.96 -6.14
CA LEU A 32 -4.45 0.16 -5.20
C LEU A 32 -3.02 0.39 -4.72
N PHE A 33 -2.30 -0.66 -4.34
CA PHE A 33 -0.89 -0.55 -3.96
C PHE A 33 -0.06 0.12 -5.04
N ARG A 34 -0.16 -0.35 -6.29
CA ARG A 34 0.56 0.25 -7.44
C ARG A 34 0.15 1.70 -7.70
N ILE A 35 -1.12 2.04 -7.53
CA ILE A 35 -1.58 3.43 -7.66
C ILE A 35 -0.94 4.30 -6.58
N PHE A 36 -0.92 3.86 -5.32
CA PHE A 36 -0.35 4.64 -4.22
C PHE A 36 1.18 4.74 -4.28
N ASP A 37 1.86 3.69 -4.71
CA ASP A 37 3.30 3.63 -4.98
C ASP A 37 3.71 4.64 -6.07
N ILE A 38 2.91 4.79 -7.13
CA ILE A 38 3.17 5.75 -8.22
C ILE A 38 2.77 7.18 -7.82
N VAL A 39 1.61 7.36 -7.17
CA VAL A 39 1.02 8.68 -6.89
C VAL A 39 1.74 9.38 -5.73
N LYS A 40 2.28 8.62 -4.77
CA LYS A 40 2.98 9.11 -3.57
C LYS A 40 2.31 10.34 -2.93
N PRO A 41 1.07 10.20 -2.42
CA PRO A 41 0.33 11.33 -1.86
C PRO A 41 1.09 11.96 -0.67
N TRP A 42 1.01 13.28 -0.58
CA TRP A 42 1.58 14.07 0.51
C TRP A 42 0.94 13.62 1.84
N PRO A 43 1.68 13.11 2.85
CA PRO A 43 2.92 13.66 3.42
C PRO A 43 4.16 12.76 3.27
N VAL A 44 4.06 11.63 2.55
CA VAL A 44 5.14 10.62 2.46
C VAL A 44 6.41 11.16 1.82
N ARG A 45 6.28 12.12 0.89
CA ARG A 45 7.41 12.83 0.26
C ARG A 45 8.33 13.58 1.23
N ARG A 46 7.90 13.86 2.48
CA ARG A 46 8.80 14.41 3.53
C ARG A 46 9.62 13.33 4.24
N LEU A 47 9.21 12.06 4.20
CA LEU A 47 9.94 10.93 4.77
C LEU A 47 11.06 10.44 3.84
N GLU A 48 10.94 10.68 2.53
CA GLU A 48 12.04 10.54 1.55
C GLU A 48 13.23 11.48 1.85
N ALA A 49 13.06 12.51 2.69
CA ALA A 49 14.16 13.40 3.11
C ALA A 49 15.10 12.75 4.15
N LEU A 50 14.82 11.53 4.60
CA LEU A 50 15.72 10.77 5.47
C LEU A 50 16.93 10.26 4.66
N PRO A 51 18.17 10.50 5.11
CA PRO A 51 19.36 10.05 4.40
C PRO A 51 19.46 8.51 4.42
N GLY A 52 19.58 7.91 3.23
CA GLY A 52 19.80 6.47 3.03
C GLY A 52 18.58 5.71 2.50
N GLY A 53 18.76 4.42 2.15
CA GLY A 53 17.72 3.56 1.56
C GLY A 53 16.47 3.33 2.42
N ALA A 54 16.43 3.83 3.66
CA ALA A 54 15.26 3.79 4.54
C ALA A 54 14.08 4.62 4.03
N GLY A 55 14.33 5.70 3.28
CA GLY A 55 13.25 6.52 2.69
C GLY A 55 12.41 5.76 1.68
N ILE A 56 13.02 4.84 0.92
CA ILE A 56 12.35 3.99 -0.08
C ILE A 56 11.45 2.97 0.62
N VAL A 57 11.99 2.29 1.64
CA VAL A 57 11.25 1.29 2.43
C VAL A 57 10.01 1.90 3.08
N VAL A 58 10.15 3.09 3.68
CA VAL A 58 9.04 3.77 4.37
C VAL A 58 7.97 4.24 3.38
N ASP A 59 8.36 4.60 2.16
CA ASP A 59 7.43 5.02 1.11
C ASP A 59 6.55 3.85 0.64
N ASP A 60 7.15 2.69 0.34
CA ASP A 60 6.42 1.48 -0.06
C ASP A 60 5.49 0.97 1.05
N LEU A 61 5.95 1.01 2.32
CA LEU A 61 5.11 0.65 3.46
C LEU A 61 3.93 1.62 3.63
N ALA A 62 4.13 2.91 3.40
CA ALA A 62 3.07 3.91 3.46
C ALA A 62 2.05 3.70 2.33
N ALA A 63 2.50 3.43 1.10
CA ALA A 63 1.62 3.07 -0.01
C ALA A 63 0.78 1.83 0.30
N GLY A 64 1.39 0.80 0.91
CA GLY A 64 0.70 -0.38 1.43
C GLY A 64 -0.39 -0.04 2.45
N ALA A 65 -0.09 0.84 3.41
CA ALA A 65 -1.06 1.27 4.43
C ALA A 65 -2.25 2.03 3.84
N TYR A 66 -2.02 2.92 2.85
CA TYR A 66 -3.11 3.61 2.15
C TYR A 66 -3.99 2.62 1.37
N ALA A 67 -3.38 1.67 0.65
CA ALA A 67 -4.11 0.63 -0.06
C ALA A 67 -4.97 -0.19 0.90
N ALA A 68 -4.41 -0.59 2.03
CA ALA A 68 -5.11 -1.36 3.07
C ALA A 68 -6.30 -0.59 3.64
N LEU A 69 -6.12 0.70 3.94
CA LEU A 69 -7.18 1.56 4.46
C LEU A 69 -8.33 1.71 3.45
N VAL A 70 -8.01 1.95 2.17
CA VAL A 70 -9.03 2.09 1.12
C VAL A 70 -9.79 0.78 0.90
N LEU A 71 -9.09 -0.36 0.89
CA LEU A 71 -9.72 -1.68 0.84
C LEU A 71 -10.63 -1.92 2.03
N TYR A 72 -10.15 -1.61 3.23
CA TYR A 72 -10.92 -1.74 4.46
C TYR A 72 -12.17 -0.85 4.41
N LEU A 73 -12.06 0.39 3.94
CA LEU A 73 -13.21 1.31 3.84
C LEU A 73 -14.20 0.89 2.76
N SER A 74 -13.74 0.33 1.63
CA SER A 74 -14.61 -0.14 0.55
C SER A 74 -15.62 -1.20 1.01
N ARG A 75 -15.30 -1.96 2.07
CA ARG A 75 -16.22 -2.92 2.67
C ARG A 75 -17.52 -2.26 3.14
N PHE A 76 -17.45 -1.03 3.64
CA PHE A 76 -18.60 -0.32 4.16
C PHE A 76 -19.49 0.19 3.03
N VAL A 77 -18.92 0.45 1.86
CA VAL A 77 -19.69 0.89 0.67
C VAL A 77 -20.41 -0.28 0.01
N VAL A 78 -19.79 -1.48 0.01
CA VAL A 78 -20.30 -2.67 -0.69
C VAL A 78 -21.29 -3.48 0.17
N GLN A 79 -21.43 -3.20 1.47
CA GLN A 79 -22.37 -3.88 2.38
C GLN A 79 -23.72 -3.18 2.57
N PHE A 80 -23.97 -2.04 1.90
CA PHE A 80 -25.31 -1.42 1.80
C PHE A 80 -26.08 -1.99 0.62
#